data_AF-A0A8J3TQL0-F1
#
_entry.id   AF-A0A8J3TQL0-F1
#
_cell.length_a   1.000
_cell.length_b   1.000
_cell.length_c   1.000
_cell.angle_alpha   90.00
_cell.angle_beta   90.00
_cell.angle_gamma   90.00
#
_symmetry.space_group_name_H-M   'P 1'
#
loop_
_entity.id
_entity.type
_entity.pdbx_description
1 polymer ?
#
loop_
_entity_poly.entity_id
_entity_poly.type
_entity_poly.pdbx_seq_one_letter_code
_entity_poly.pdbx_strand_id
1 'polypeptide(L)'
;MTPQQPGQIPLRFGANYVPSSGWFYSWLDFSADAARRDFADLAGIGLDHVRVFPIWPWIQPNRTLIRQRGIDDLLTLIDVAAEFDLEVSVDLLQGHLSSFDFLPSWVLTWHQRSLFTDAAVRDGIAEYVDRLTRAVATRGNVFAVTLGNEVNNLWPSNATTSEASSEWAAELVEVARTAAPRLLSLHSLYDGTWYDPAHPFSPADNVDLGDLTTVHSWVFNGVSAIDGPHGPATVSHADYLVELAAATATDPARPVWLQEVGAPRPDIGEHDAPAFVREMLDTVTRNPALWGVTWWCSHDLDRSLADFPDREYDLGLFTVDHEIKPATRELAAVVRERRGSRPAPVSRPALVCDVDLRAQPERRGEVAPGSPFHSEWVRLRQAGPLAIVGAARAADSEYLTARGIGTVLTPA
;
A
#
# COMPACT_ATOMS: atom_id res chain seq x y z
N MET A 1 8.61 3.93 21.45
CA MET A 1 7.23 4.10 21.94
C MET A 1 6.66 2.72 22.17
N THR A 2 6.08 2.45 23.33
CA THR A 2 5.35 1.18 23.57
C THR A 2 4.20 1.08 22.57
N PRO A 3 3.92 -0.08 21.94
CA PRO A 3 2.76 -0.22 21.07
C PRO A 3 1.50 0.11 21.88
N GLN A 4 0.81 1.18 21.52
CA GLN A 4 -0.49 1.52 22.11
C GLN A 4 -1.52 0.48 21.67
N GLN A 5 -2.42 0.11 22.57
CA GLN A 5 -3.45 -0.89 22.27
C GLN A 5 -4.31 -0.48 21.05
N PRO A 6 -4.75 -1.43 20.20
CA PRO A 6 -5.45 -1.18 18.93
C PRO A 6 -6.76 -0.37 18.99
N GLY A 7 -7.26 -0.03 20.19
CA GLY A 7 -8.52 0.70 20.39
C GLY A 7 -8.39 2.23 20.56
N GLN A 8 -7.19 2.81 20.53
CA GLN A 8 -6.99 4.24 20.85
C GLN A 8 -6.39 5.10 19.72
N ILE A 9 -5.92 4.50 18.63
CA ILE A 9 -5.35 5.24 17.50
C ILE A 9 -6.49 5.62 16.54
N PRO A 10 -6.69 6.92 16.24
CA PRO A 10 -7.64 7.34 15.21
C PRO A 10 -7.34 6.65 13.88
N LEU A 11 -8.39 6.33 13.11
CA LEU A 11 -8.19 5.84 11.76
C LEU A 11 -7.53 6.94 10.92
N ARG A 12 -6.46 6.58 10.21
CA ARG A 12 -5.67 7.51 9.39
C ARG A 12 -6.16 7.55 7.96
N PHE A 13 -6.12 8.74 7.37
CA PHE A 13 -6.46 8.97 5.97
C PHE A 13 -5.39 9.83 5.29
N GLY A 14 -4.85 9.34 4.18
CA GLY A 14 -3.82 10.04 3.42
C GLY A 14 -3.93 9.85 1.93
N ALA A 15 -2.93 10.33 1.21
CA ALA A 15 -2.83 10.16 -0.24
C ALA A 15 -1.41 9.75 -0.67
N ASN A 16 -1.33 8.94 -1.71
CA ASN A 16 -0.11 8.70 -2.47
C ASN A 16 0.16 9.97 -3.30
N TYR A 17 1.26 10.66 -2.99
CA TYR A 17 1.58 11.94 -3.60
C TYR A 17 2.16 11.78 -5.00
N VAL A 18 1.31 12.08 -5.98
CA VAL A 18 1.63 12.30 -7.37
C VAL A 18 1.66 13.83 -7.62
N PRO A 19 2.83 14.40 -7.99
CA PRO A 19 2.93 15.84 -8.27
C PRO A 19 2.03 16.29 -9.42
N SER A 20 1.30 17.39 -9.23
CA SER A 20 0.38 17.94 -10.25
C SER A 20 1.11 18.39 -11.53
N SER A 21 2.35 18.84 -11.38
CA SER A 21 3.19 19.33 -12.47
C SER A 21 4.35 18.36 -12.73
N GLY A 22 4.41 17.80 -13.94
CA GLY A 22 5.52 16.96 -14.39
C GLY A 22 5.55 15.55 -13.79
N TRP A 23 4.50 15.14 -13.06
CA TRP A 23 4.44 13.81 -12.41
C TRP A 23 5.73 13.55 -11.60
N PHE A 24 6.19 12.31 -11.48
CA PHE A 24 7.46 12.02 -10.82
C PHE A 24 8.67 12.60 -11.57
N TYR A 25 8.58 12.97 -12.86
CA TYR A 25 9.69 13.65 -13.55
C TYR A 25 10.04 15.01 -12.93
N SER A 26 9.13 15.60 -12.15
CA SER A 26 9.38 16.83 -11.38
C SER A 26 10.57 16.74 -10.43
N TRP A 27 11.02 15.55 -10.01
CA TRP A 27 12.25 15.41 -9.21
C TRP A 27 13.53 15.84 -9.94
N LEU A 28 13.52 15.90 -11.28
CA LEU A 28 14.66 16.40 -12.06
C LEU A 28 14.83 17.93 -11.89
N ASP A 29 13.71 18.64 -11.76
CA ASP A 29 13.62 20.10 -11.64
C ASP A 29 12.67 20.46 -10.47
N PHE A 30 13.00 19.98 -9.28
CA PHE A 30 12.12 20.06 -8.11
C PHE A 30 11.70 21.49 -7.75
N SER A 31 10.40 21.67 -7.51
CA SER A 31 9.79 22.95 -7.11
C SER A 31 9.04 22.81 -5.80
N ALA A 32 9.60 23.39 -4.73
CA ALA A 32 8.95 23.45 -3.42
C ALA A 32 7.61 24.22 -3.47
N ASP A 33 7.50 25.24 -4.33
CA ASP A 33 6.25 26.02 -4.47
C ASP A 33 5.16 25.23 -5.19
N ALA A 34 5.50 24.31 -6.09
CA ALA A 34 4.53 23.38 -6.67
C ALA A 34 4.04 22.40 -5.60
N ALA A 35 4.96 21.79 -4.85
CA ALA A 35 4.61 20.89 -3.74
C ALA A 35 3.74 21.57 -2.67
N ARG A 36 3.98 22.86 -2.36
CA ARG A 36 3.13 23.64 -1.44
C ARG A 36 1.68 23.72 -1.91
N ARG A 37 1.45 23.97 -3.20
CA ARG A 37 0.09 24.04 -3.74
C ARG A 37 -0.59 22.68 -3.66
N ASP A 38 0.13 21.64 -4.06
CA ASP A 38 -0.37 20.26 -4.02
C ASP A 38 -0.74 19.83 -2.58
N PHE A 39 0.10 20.14 -1.59
CA PHE A 39 -0.17 19.79 -0.19
C PHE A 39 -1.24 20.65 0.47
N ALA A 40 -1.42 21.90 0.03
CA ALA A 40 -2.55 22.72 0.45
C ALA A 40 -3.89 22.08 0.08
N ASP A 41 -3.99 21.49 -1.11
CA ASP A 41 -5.19 20.78 -1.56
C ASP A 41 -5.50 19.56 -0.70
N LEU A 42 -4.50 18.73 -0.45
CA LEU A 42 -4.62 17.51 0.36
C LEU A 42 -4.99 17.81 1.82
N ALA A 43 -4.34 18.81 2.42
CA ALA A 43 -4.70 19.27 3.76
C ALA A 43 -6.11 19.90 3.78
N GLY A 44 -6.50 20.59 2.71
CA GLY A 44 -7.82 21.22 2.56
C GLY A 44 -9.00 20.24 2.59
N ILE A 45 -8.80 18.99 2.18
CA ILE A 45 -9.81 17.92 2.29
C ILE A 45 -9.68 17.09 3.59
N GLY A 46 -8.70 17.45 4.42
CA GLY A 46 -8.57 16.98 5.80
C GLY A 46 -7.76 15.71 6.00
N LEU A 47 -6.91 15.34 5.03
CA LEU A 47 -5.95 14.23 5.14
C LEU A 47 -4.87 14.52 6.20
N ASP A 48 -4.33 13.48 6.80
CA ASP A 48 -3.31 13.56 7.87
C ASP A 48 -1.90 13.13 7.43
N HIS A 49 -1.77 12.47 6.28
CA HIS A 49 -0.47 12.05 5.78
C HIS A 49 -0.39 11.95 4.26
N VAL A 50 0.84 11.91 3.77
CA VAL A 50 1.19 11.59 2.39
C VAL A 50 2.23 10.48 2.32
N ARG A 51 2.12 9.64 1.29
CA ARG A 51 3.17 8.70 0.88
C ARG A 51 3.90 9.29 -0.32
N VAL A 52 5.22 9.44 -0.23
CA VAL A 52 6.06 10.11 -1.26
C VAL A 52 7.06 9.16 -1.90
N PHE A 53 7.42 9.46 -3.15
CA PHE A 53 8.11 8.53 -4.06
C PHE A 53 9.37 9.15 -4.68
N PRO A 54 10.49 9.28 -3.94
CA PRO A 54 11.79 9.63 -4.52
C PRO A 54 12.22 8.60 -5.56
N ILE A 55 12.78 9.05 -6.69
CA ILE A 55 13.12 8.17 -7.83
C ILE A 55 14.56 7.67 -7.76
N TRP A 56 14.70 6.34 -7.65
CA TRP A 56 15.96 5.66 -7.41
C TRP A 56 17.09 6.03 -8.39
N PRO A 57 16.93 5.96 -9.72
CA PRO A 57 18.03 6.22 -10.67
C PRO A 57 18.54 7.66 -10.65
N TRP A 58 17.73 8.63 -10.22
CA TRP A 58 18.16 10.01 -10.13
C TRP A 58 18.91 10.30 -8.84
N ILE A 59 18.68 9.53 -7.78
CA ILE A 59 19.39 9.67 -6.51
C ILE A 59 20.64 8.78 -6.47
N GLN A 60 20.61 7.57 -7.03
CA GLN A 60 21.76 6.66 -7.10
C GLN A 60 22.12 6.28 -8.56
N PRO A 61 22.58 7.24 -9.38
CA PRO A 61 22.89 7.00 -10.79
C PRO A 61 24.10 6.08 -11.02
N ASN A 62 24.97 5.94 -10.02
CA ASN A 62 26.01 4.93 -9.98
C ASN A 62 25.95 4.23 -8.63
N ARG A 63 26.24 2.92 -8.61
CA ARG A 63 26.18 2.08 -7.42
C ARG A 63 26.89 2.68 -6.20
N THR A 64 28.01 3.39 -6.39
CA THR A 64 28.79 4.02 -5.31
C THR A 64 28.63 5.54 -5.24
N LEU A 65 27.66 6.12 -5.96
CA LEU A 65 27.35 7.55 -5.94
C LEU A 65 25.88 7.75 -5.60
N ILE A 66 25.61 8.15 -4.36
CA ILE A 66 24.31 8.68 -3.93
C ILE A 66 24.40 10.20 -3.96
N ARG A 67 23.60 10.83 -4.83
CA ARG A 67 23.56 12.28 -5.05
C ARG A 67 22.91 12.97 -3.86
N GLN A 68 23.69 13.79 -3.15
CA GLN A 68 23.20 14.57 -2.01
C GLN A 68 22.04 15.49 -2.40
N ARG A 69 22.08 16.08 -3.60
CA ARG A 69 21.01 16.97 -4.07
C ARG A 69 19.63 16.31 -4.05
N GLY A 70 19.52 15.05 -4.47
CA GLY A 70 18.23 14.33 -4.47
C GLY A 70 17.72 14.05 -3.05
N ILE A 71 18.63 13.85 -2.08
CA ILE A 71 18.27 13.78 -0.67
C ILE A 71 17.79 15.15 -0.17
N ASP A 72 18.48 16.24 -0.52
CA ASP A 72 18.11 17.58 -0.10
C ASP A 72 16.73 18.01 -0.65
N ASP A 73 16.42 17.65 -1.90
CA ASP A 73 15.11 17.90 -2.51
C ASP A 73 14.02 17.08 -1.80
N LEU A 74 14.27 15.81 -1.44
CA LEU A 74 13.34 14.99 -0.65
C LEU A 74 13.10 15.57 0.75
N LEU A 75 14.16 16.01 1.44
CA LEU A 75 14.02 16.66 2.74
C LEU A 75 13.24 17.97 2.64
N THR A 76 13.43 18.73 1.56
CA THR A 76 12.66 19.95 1.30
C THR A 76 11.18 19.62 1.09
N LEU A 77 10.85 18.57 0.34
CA LEU A 77 9.46 18.12 0.19
C LEU A 77 8.83 17.74 1.54
N ILE A 78 9.57 17.02 2.39
CA ILE A 78 9.12 16.63 3.74
C ILE A 78 8.89 17.87 4.62
N ASP A 79 9.77 18.85 4.55
CA ASP A 79 9.63 20.12 5.28
C ASP A 79 8.39 20.90 4.79
N VAL A 80 8.11 20.88 3.48
CA VAL A 80 6.89 21.47 2.90
C VAL A 80 5.63 20.76 3.38
N ALA A 81 5.62 19.42 3.51
CA ALA A 81 4.48 18.69 4.08
C ALA A 81 4.18 19.12 5.53
N ALA A 82 5.22 19.40 6.32
CA ALA A 82 5.06 19.88 7.69
C ALA A 82 4.41 21.28 7.78
N GLU A 83 4.55 22.12 6.74
CA GLU A 83 3.85 23.43 6.67
C GLU A 83 2.32 23.27 6.69
N PHE A 84 1.80 22.08 6.35
CA PHE A 84 0.37 21.75 6.28
C PHE A 84 -0.06 20.67 7.28
N ASP A 85 0.73 20.41 8.32
CA ASP A 85 0.47 19.37 9.33
C ASP A 85 0.32 17.95 8.74
N LEU A 86 0.95 17.67 7.59
CA LEU A 86 0.95 16.34 6.97
C LEU A 86 2.16 15.53 7.47
N GLU A 87 1.88 14.34 8.02
CA GLU A 87 2.90 13.33 8.25
C GLU A 87 3.32 12.67 6.93
N VAL A 88 4.54 12.13 6.87
CA VAL A 88 5.13 11.58 5.64
C VAL A 88 5.59 10.13 5.83
N SER A 89 5.16 9.27 4.91
CA SER A 89 5.78 7.97 4.63
C SER A 89 6.62 8.07 3.38
N VAL A 90 7.84 7.54 3.40
CA VAL A 90 8.75 7.58 2.25
C VAL A 90 8.95 6.18 1.71
N ASP A 91 8.58 5.95 0.46
CA ASP A 91 9.02 4.76 -0.24
C ASP A 91 10.43 5.00 -0.75
N LEU A 92 11.36 4.05 -0.57
CA LEU A 92 12.76 4.32 -0.84
C LEU A 92 13.13 3.97 -2.28
N LEU A 93 12.85 2.74 -2.70
CA LEU A 93 13.24 2.18 -3.99
C LEU A 93 12.07 2.22 -4.96
N GLN A 94 11.91 3.36 -5.62
CA GLN A 94 10.98 3.47 -6.74
C GLN A 94 11.64 2.85 -7.96
N GLY A 95 11.56 1.52 -7.98
CA GLY A 95 11.78 0.73 -9.15
C GLY A 95 10.55 0.74 -10.03
N HIS A 96 9.34 0.53 -9.51
CA HIS A 96 8.11 0.45 -10.31
C HIS A 96 7.06 1.48 -9.91
N LEU A 97 6.53 2.25 -10.88
CA LEU A 97 5.45 3.22 -10.68
C LEU A 97 4.58 3.32 -11.94
N SER A 98 3.26 3.10 -11.81
CA SER A 98 2.27 3.29 -12.89
C SER A 98 2.70 2.71 -14.24
N SER A 99 3.13 1.44 -14.25
CA SER A 99 3.65 0.68 -15.41
C SER A 99 5.09 0.97 -15.86
N PHE A 100 5.77 1.97 -15.28
CA PHE A 100 7.15 2.32 -15.63
C PHE A 100 8.17 1.76 -14.62
N ASP A 101 9.26 1.20 -15.15
CA ASP A 101 10.41 0.80 -14.35
C ASP A 101 11.52 1.86 -14.38
N PHE A 102 11.84 2.43 -13.22
CA PHE A 102 12.91 3.37 -12.96
C PHE A 102 14.12 2.65 -12.36
N LEU A 103 14.92 2.05 -13.24
CA LEU A 103 16.13 1.33 -12.84
C LEU A 103 17.40 2.12 -13.23
N PRO A 104 18.43 2.18 -12.35
CA PRO A 104 19.65 2.87 -12.68
C PRO A 104 20.46 2.10 -13.74
N SER A 105 21.26 2.82 -14.52
CA SER A 105 22.04 2.23 -15.63
C SER A 105 22.99 1.10 -15.20
N TRP A 106 23.39 1.06 -13.92
CA TRP A 106 24.31 0.06 -13.37
C TRP A 106 23.68 -1.32 -13.07
N VAL A 107 22.38 -1.49 -13.38
CA VAL A 107 21.66 -2.79 -13.37
C VAL A 107 21.01 -3.13 -14.71
N LEU A 108 21.22 -2.32 -15.75
CA LEU A 108 20.56 -2.46 -17.05
C LEU A 108 21.53 -2.84 -18.16
N THR A 109 21.05 -3.53 -19.20
CA THR A 109 21.75 -3.78 -20.47
C THR A 109 23.14 -4.43 -20.29
N TRP A 110 24.24 -3.74 -20.60
CA TRP A 110 25.61 -4.22 -20.39
C TRP A 110 25.95 -4.50 -18.93
N HIS A 111 25.19 -3.93 -17.99
CA HIS A 111 25.33 -4.13 -16.55
C HIS A 111 24.20 -4.96 -15.96
N GLN A 112 23.41 -5.67 -16.79
CA GLN A 112 22.26 -6.45 -16.35
C GLN A 112 22.67 -7.43 -15.24
N ARG A 113 22.12 -7.22 -14.05
CA ARG A 113 22.33 -8.02 -12.84
C ARG A 113 21.05 -8.03 -12.03
N SER A 114 20.77 -9.15 -11.37
CA SER A 114 19.54 -9.28 -10.58
C SER A 114 19.55 -8.35 -9.38
N LEU A 115 18.44 -7.63 -9.18
CA LEU A 115 18.20 -6.81 -7.99
C LEU A 115 18.14 -7.63 -6.70
N PHE A 116 17.70 -8.89 -6.81
CA PHE A 116 17.41 -9.74 -5.65
C PHE A 116 18.57 -10.65 -5.26
N THR A 117 19.44 -11.02 -6.21
CA THR A 117 20.47 -12.07 -5.97
C THR A 117 21.91 -11.61 -6.20
N ASP A 118 22.18 -10.55 -6.97
CA ASP A 118 23.56 -10.09 -7.16
C ASP A 118 24.06 -9.35 -5.91
N ALA A 119 25.08 -9.90 -5.25
CA ALA A 119 25.59 -9.36 -3.99
C ALA A 119 26.02 -7.89 -4.10
N ALA A 120 26.71 -7.52 -5.18
CA ALA A 120 27.16 -6.15 -5.35
C ALA A 120 25.99 -5.18 -5.57
N VAL A 121 24.92 -5.62 -6.24
CA VAL A 121 23.68 -4.86 -6.38
C VAL A 121 22.97 -4.70 -5.04
N ARG A 122 22.82 -5.78 -4.27
CA ARG A 122 22.25 -5.77 -2.92
C ARG A 122 22.99 -4.80 -2.00
N ASP A 123 24.33 -4.84 -1.96
CA ASP A 123 25.15 -3.90 -1.19
C ASP A 123 24.86 -2.43 -1.57
N GLY A 124 24.70 -2.16 -2.87
CA GLY A 124 24.38 -0.82 -3.36
C GLY A 124 22.99 -0.36 -2.93
N ILE A 125 22.00 -1.26 -2.97
CA ILE A 125 20.64 -0.99 -2.52
C ILE A 125 20.61 -0.77 -1.00
N ALA A 126 21.31 -1.60 -0.22
CA ALA A 126 21.41 -1.47 1.23
C ALA A 126 22.03 -0.12 1.64
N GLU A 127 23.13 0.30 1.00
CA GLU A 127 23.73 1.63 1.23
C GLU A 127 22.75 2.77 0.90
N TYR A 128 21.96 2.64 -0.16
CA TYR A 128 20.93 3.61 -0.51
C TYR A 128 19.80 3.66 0.54
N VAL A 129 19.30 2.49 0.96
CA VAL A 129 18.27 2.38 2.00
C VAL A 129 18.76 2.96 3.33
N ASP A 130 19.96 2.62 3.80
CA ASP A 130 20.54 3.17 5.02
C ASP A 130 20.63 4.71 4.94
N ARG A 131 21.25 5.22 3.87
CA ARG A 131 21.53 6.65 3.75
C ARG A 131 20.26 7.49 3.66
N LEU A 132 19.27 7.08 2.86
CA LEU A 132 18.01 7.82 2.77
C LEU A 132 17.21 7.71 4.07
N THR A 133 17.13 6.52 4.67
CA THR A 133 16.40 6.32 5.92
C THR A 133 16.97 7.19 7.04
N ARG A 134 18.30 7.26 7.19
CA ARG A 134 18.95 8.17 8.15
C ARG A 134 18.63 9.64 7.87
N ALA A 135 18.65 10.03 6.60
CA ALA A 135 18.38 11.41 6.22
C ALA A 135 16.94 11.82 6.57
N VAL A 136 15.93 11.04 6.14
CA VAL A 136 14.52 11.37 6.37
C VAL A 136 14.14 11.28 7.86
N ALA A 137 14.77 10.38 8.62
CA ALA A 137 14.56 10.25 10.07
C ALA A 137 15.02 11.48 10.89
N THR A 138 15.70 12.45 10.26
CA THR A 138 16.00 13.74 10.89
C THR A 138 14.79 14.66 11.00
N ARG A 139 13.69 14.36 10.29
CA ARG A 139 12.46 15.15 10.29
C ARG A 139 11.38 14.52 11.16
N GLY A 140 10.76 15.35 12.00
CA GLY A 140 9.81 14.90 13.02
C GLY A 140 8.45 14.47 12.48
N ASN A 141 8.10 14.88 11.25
CA ASN A 141 6.86 14.50 10.57
C ASN A 141 7.00 13.24 9.71
N VAL A 142 8.17 12.60 9.65
CA VAL A 142 8.33 11.30 9.00
C VAL A 142 7.99 10.21 10.00
N PHE A 143 7.05 9.33 9.65
CA PHE A 143 6.61 8.23 10.54
C PHE A 143 6.93 6.84 10.00
N ALA A 144 7.15 6.70 8.69
CA ALA A 144 7.40 5.42 8.05
C ALA A 144 8.37 5.52 6.86
N VAL A 145 9.08 4.43 6.62
CA VAL A 145 9.76 4.14 5.36
C VAL A 145 9.27 2.78 4.83
N THR A 146 9.03 2.70 3.53
CA THR A 146 8.74 1.44 2.84
C THR A 146 9.91 1.14 1.90
N LEU A 147 10.32 -0.13 1.79
CA LEU A 147 11.44 -0.52 0.92
C LEU A 147 11.30 0.04 -0.50
N GLY A 148 10.09 0.05 -1.03
CA GLY A 148 9.75 0.64 -2.32
C GLY A 148 8.32 0.27 -2.69
N ASN A 149 7.78 0.95 -3.69
CA ASN A 149 6.46 0.65 -4.21
C ASN A 149 6.44 -0.68 -4.95
N GLU A 150 5.59 -1.62 -4.51
CA GLU A 150 5.32 -2.89 -5.18
C GLU A 150 6.58 -3.55 -5.76
N VAL A 151 7.61 -3.73 -4.92
CA VAL A 151 8.95 -4.15 -5.37
C VAL A 151 8.95 -5.49 -6.09
N ASN A 152 7.91 -6.29 -5.88
CA ASN A 152 7.69 -7.50 -6.63
C ASN A 152 7.43 -7.26 -8.12
N ASN A 153 6.89 -6.12 -8.60
CA ASN A 153 6.75 -5.86 -10.04
C ASN A 153 8.06 -5.99 -10.83
N LEU A 154 9.21 -5.85 -10.17
CA LEU A 154 10.53 -5.95 -10.79
C LEU A 154 10.95 -7.41 -11.10
N TRP A 155 10.21 -8.41 -10.60
CA TRP A 155 10.56 -9.82 -10.70
C TRP A 155 10.60 -10.41 -12.13
N PRO A 156 9.73 -10.03 -13.09
CA PRO A 156 9.76 -10.67 -14.41
C PRO A 156 11.06 -10.32 -15.16
N SER A 157 11.58 -9.11 -14.96
CA SER A 157 12.86 -8.66 -15.52
C SER A 157 14.06 -8.97 -14.61
N ASN A 158 13.82 -9.34 -13.36
CA ASN A 158 14.83 -9.73 -12.37
C ASN A 158 14.39 -11.03 -11.69
N ALA A 159 14.47 -12.14 -12.42
CA ALA A 159 14.01 -13.44 -11.93
C ALA A 159 14.62 -13.78 -10.57
N THR A 160 13.80 -14.32 -9.67
CA THR A 160 14.18 -14.68 -8.29
C THR A 160 13.42 -15.92 -7.83
N THR A 161 13.84 -16.47 -6.69
CA THR A 161 13.12 -17.54 -5.96
C THR A 161 12.45 -16.95 -4.73
N SER A 162 11.53 -17.71 -4.12
CA SER A 162 10.91 -17.33 -2.84
C SER A 162 11.92 -17.14 -1.72
N GLU A 163 12.91 -18.02 -1.61
CA GLU A 163 14.00 -17.86 -0.64
C GLU A 163 14.80 -16.57 -0.87
N ALA A 164 15.21 -16.30 -2.11
CA ALA A 164 16.02 -15.13 -2.42
C ALA A 164 15.27 -13.80 -2.27
N SER A 165 13.98 -13.74 -2.64
CA SER A 165 13.16 -12.55 -2.41
C SER A 165 12.90 -12.31 -0.92
N SER A 166 12.68 -13.38 -0.15
CA SER A 166 12.51 -13.31 1.31
C SER A 166 13.78 -12.78 1.98
N GLU A 167 14.95 -13.33 1.64
CA GLU A 167 16.24 -12.87 2.17
C GLU A 167 16.53 -11.41 1.83
N TRP A 168 16.28 -11.02 0.58
CA TRP A 168 16.46 -9.65 0.11
C TRP A 168 15.58 -8.66 0.89
N ALA A 169 14.29 -8.99 1.06
CA ALA A 169 13.36 -8.13 1.78
C ALA A 169 13.70 -8.05 3.28
N ALA A 170 14.04 -9.19 3.90
CA ALA A 170 14.40 -9.24 5.31
C ALA A 170 15.67 -8.44 5.61
N GLU A 171 16.69 -8.53 4.75
CA GLU A 171 17.91 -7.75 4.85
C GLU A 171 17.61 -6.25 4.80
N LEU A 172 16.90 -5.78 3.79
CA LEU A 172 16.64 -4.36 3.60
C LEU A 172 15.72 -3.77 4.67
N VAL A 173 14.72 -4.53 5.15
CA VAL A 173 13.90 -4.12 6.30
C VAL A 173 14.78 -3.92 7.53
N GLU A 174 15.75 -4.82 7.78
CA GLU A 174 16.65 -4.69 8.92
C GLU A 174 17.62 -3.51 8.77
N VAL A 175 18.09 -3.24 7.56
CA VAL A 175 18.89 -2.03 7.25
C VAL A 175 18.10 -0.77 7.59
N ALA A 176 16.86 -0.65 7.11
CA ALA A 176 15.99 0.50 7.39
C ALA A 176 15.70 0.64 8.90
N ARG A 177 15.37 -0.46 9.58
CA ARG A 177 15.10 -0.50 11.02
C ARG A 177 16.30 -0.06 11.85
N THR A 178 17.50 -0.55 11.51
CA THR A 178 18.75 -0.17 12.18
C THR A 178 19.11 1.29 11.91
N ALA A 179 18.87 1.79 10.69
CA ALA A 179 19.11 3.17 10.31
C ALA A 179 18.25 4.17 11.09
N ALA A 180 16.97 3.84 11.33
CA ALA A 180 16.06 4.68 12.08
C ALA A 180 15.03 3.89 12.92
N PRO A 181 15.39 3.42 14.13
CA PRO A 181 14.53 2.55 14.96
C PRO A 181 13.23 3.18 15.46
N ARG A 182 13.00 4.47 15.21
CA ARG A 182 11.77 5.19 15.58
C ARG A 182 10.73 5.21 14.47
N LEU A 183 11.13 4.95 13.22
CA LEU A 183 10.22 4.91 12.07
C LEU A 183 9.65 3.51 11.92
N LEU A 184 8.43 3.41 11.40
CA LEU A 184 7.93 2.16 10.87
C LEU A 184 8.77 1.79 9.63
N SER A 185 9.23 0.54 9.54
CA SER A 185 9.92 -0.03 8.38
C SER A 185 9.00 -1.04 7.72
N LEU A 186 8.67 -0.83 6.45
CA LEU A 186 7.61 -1.56 5.73
C LEU A 186 8.13 -2.20 4.44
N HIS A 187 7.41 -3.21 3.99
CA HIS A 187 7.64 -3.92 2.73
C HIS A 187 6.32 -3.95 1.96
N SER A 188 6.31 -3.48 0.70
CA SER A 188 5.10 -3.34 -0.11
C SER A 188 5.15 -4.19 -1.37
N LEU A 189 4.05 -4.87 -1.65
CA LEU A 189 3.88 -5.86 -2.70
C LEU A 189 2.51 -5.68 -3.37
N TYR A 190 2.46 -5.75 -4.70
CA TYR A 190 1.18 -5.86 -5.41
C TYR A 190 0.52 -7.22 -5.17
N ASP A 191 -0.76 -7.31 -5.50
CA ASP A 191 -1.66 -8.41 -5.14
C ASP A 191 -1.34 -9.79 -5.73
N GLY A 192 -0.42 -9.89 -6.69
CA GLY A 192 0.10 -11.18 -7.18
C GLY A 192 0.67 -12.04 -6.07
N THR A 193 1.19 -11.42 -5.00
CA THR A 193 1.62 -12.17 -3.79
C THR A 193 0.48 -12.92 -3.13
N TRP A 194 -0.76 -12.43 -3.22
CA TRP A 194 -1.93 -13.05 -2.61
C TRP A 194 -2.65 -14.03 -3.55
N TYR A 195 -2.53 -13.86 -4.87
CA TYR A 195 -3.44 -14.51 -5.82
C TYR A 195 -2.79 -15.34 -6.92
N ASP A 196 -1.53 -15.11 -7.30
CA ASP A 196 -0.90 -15.80 -8.43
C ASP A 196 0.00 -16.95 -7.97
N PRO A 197 -0.37 -18.24 -8.07
CA PRO A 197 0.44 -19.38 -7.62
C PRO A 197 1.90 -19.40 -8.11
N ALA A 198 2.22 -18.78 -9.24
CA ALA A 198 3.58 -18.77 -9.81
C ALA A 198 4.48 -17.65 -9.24
N HIS A 199 3.92 -16.68 -8.53
CA HIS A 199 4.65 -15.49 -8.07
C HIS A 199 5.74 -15.82 -7.04
N PRO A 200 6.99 -15.35 -7.19
CA PRO A 200 8.06 -15.73 -6.28
C PRO A 200 8.01 -15.01 -4.92
N PHE A 201 7.13 -14.04 -4.70
CA PHE A 201 7.02 -13.35 -3.41
C PHE A 201 5.95 -14.00 -2.53
N SER A 202 6.32 -14.33 -1.29
CA SER A 202 5.48 -15.08 -0.36
C SER A 202 4.47 -14.18 0.36
N PRO A 203 3.20 -14.61 0.55
CA PRO A 203 2.27 -13.96 1.47
C PRO A 203 2.82 -13.81 2.88
N ALA A 204 3.64 -14.78 3.33
CA ALA A 204 4.24 -14.77 4.66
C ALA A 204 5.16 -13.56 4.86
N ASP A 205 5.93 -13.18 3.84
CA ASP A 205 6.83 -12.02 3.92
C ASP A 205 6.05 -10.72 4.13
N ASN A 206 4.88 -10.60 3.50
CA ASN A 206 4.04 -9.40 3.62
C ASN A 206 3.49 -9.23 5.06
N VAL A 207 3.26 -10.33 5.77
CA VAL A 207 2.69 -10.33 7.13
C VAL A 207 3.71 -10.54 8.26
N ASP A 208 4.95 -10.89 7.93
CA ASP A 208 6.00 -11.10 8.92
C ASP A 208 7.06 -10.00 8.88
N LEU A 209 7.38 -9.46 7.69
CA LEU A 209 8.40 -8.43 7.54
C LEU A 209 7.82 -7.05 7.78
N GLY A 210 8.61 -6.20 8.45
CA GLY A 210 8.23 -4.84 8.78
C GLY A 210 7.18 -4.74 9.89
N ASP A 211 6.79 -3.51 10.22
CA ASP A 211 5.95 -3.23 11.39
C ASP A 211 4.45 -3.35 11.14
N LEU A 212 4.01 -3.15 9.89
CA LEU A 212 2.62 -3.28 9.43
C LEU A 212 2.57 -4.12 8.16
N THR A 213 1.48 -4.88 7.94
CA THR A 213 1.21 -5.44 6.60
C THR A 213 0.70 -4.33 5.70
N THR A 214 1.20 -4.22 4.48
CA THR A 214 0.61 -3.32 3.47
C THR A 214 -0.19 -4.11 2.44
N VAL A 215 -1.33 -3.56 2.02
CA VAL A 215 -2.14 -4.10 0.92
C VAL A 215 -2.50 -2.99 -0.06
N HIS A 216 -2.47 -3.32 -1.35
CA HIS A 216 -2.88 -2.44 -2.44
C HIS A 216 -4.13 -3.03 -3.09
N SER A 217 -5.25 -2.31 -3.03
CA SER A 217 -6.56 -2.77 -3.47
C SER A 217 -6.96 -2.13 -4.80
N TRP A 218 -6.66 -2.84 -5.89
CA TRP A 218 -6.99 -2.40 -7.24
C TRP A 218 -8.10 -3.23 -7.85
N VAL A 219 -9.29 -2.63 -8.01
CA VAL A 219 -10.47 -3.37 -8.50
C VAL A 219 -10.36 -3.84 -9.96
N PHE A 220 -9.41 -3.28 -10.71
CA PHE A 220 -9.12 -3.71 -12.09
C PHE A 220 -8.35 -5.03 -12.19
N ASN A 221 -8.00 -5.65 -11.06
CA ASN A 221 -7.39 -7.00 -11.03
C ASN A 221 -8.37 -8.11 -11.45
N GLY A 222 -9.61 -7.76 -11.80
CA GLY A 222 -10.66 -8.66 -12.25
C GLY A 222 -11.88 -8.68 -11.32
N VAL A 223 -11.78 -8.18 -10.08
CA VAL A 223 -12.92 -8.17 -9.15
C VAL A 223 -14.08 -7.29 -9.64
N SER A 224 -13.79 -6.14 -10.26
CA SER A 224 -14.80 -5.26 -10.86
C SER A 224 -15.61 -5.94 -11.96
N ALA A 225 -15.01 -6.89 -12.67
CA ALA A 225 -15.66 -7.63 -13.76
C ALA A 225 -16.68 -8.65 -13.26
N ILE A 226 -16.68 -8.98 -11.97
CA ILE A 226 -17.63 -9.93 -11.36
C ILE A 226 -19.02 -9.31 -11.29
N ASP A 227 -19.11 -8.09 -10.75
CA ASP A 227 -20.40 -7.48 -10.42
C ASP A 227 -20.48 -5.96 -10.65
N GLY A 228 -19.50 -5.39 -11.35
CA GLY A 228 -19.50 -3.99 -11.77
C GLY A 228 -19.17 -3.01 -10.63
N PRO A 229 -19.26 -1.70 -10.88
CA PRO A 229 -18.67 -0.67 -10.02
C PRO A 229 -19.20 -0.62 -8.58
N HIS A 230 -20.43 -1.07 -8.35
CA HIS A 230 -21.10 -1.08 -7.03
C HIS A 230 -21.43 -2.49 -6.55
N GLY A 231 -20.92 -3.50 -7.23
CA GLY A 231 -21.22 -4.87 -6.88
C GLY A 231 -20.58 -5.27 -5.54
N PRO A 232 -21.20 -6.17 -4.76
CA PRO A 232 -20.71 -6.57 -3.45
C PRO A 232 -19.23 -7.01 -3.41
N ALA A 233 -18.73 -7.71 -4.43
CA ALA A 233 -17.33 -8.09 -4.55
C ALA A 233 -16.44 -6.87 -4.72
N THR A 234 -16.83 -5.96 -5.61
CA THR A 234 -16.08 -4.74 -5.92
C THR A 234 -15.94 -3.82 -4.72
N VAL A 235 -17.03 -3.51 -4.03
CA VAL A 235 -17.00 -2.57 -2.87
C VAL A 235 -16.40 -3.20 -1.61
N SER A 236 -16.33 -4.52 -1.53
CA SER A 236 -15.72 -5.22 -0.39
C SER A 236 -14.28 -5.69 -0.62
N HIS A 237 -13.71 -5.48 -1.80
CA HIS A 237 -12.39 -5.99 -2.14
C HIS A 237 -11.27 -5.50 -1.20
N ALA A 238 -11.28 -4.22 -0.83
CA ALA A 238 -10.31 -3.68 0.13
C ALA A 238 -10.42 -4.36 1.51
N ASP A 239 -11.64 -4.63 1.99
CA ASP A 239 -11.90 -5.34 3.24
C ASP A 239 -11.48 -6.81 3.15
N TYR A 240 -11.69 -7.45 2.00
CA TYR A 240 -11.25 -8.81 1.72
C TYR A 240 -9.73 -8.95 1.82
N LEU A 241 -8.96 -8.05 1.19
CA LEU A 241 -7.50 -8.03 1.28
C LEU A 241 -7.01 -7.79 2.72
N VAL A 242 -7.65 -6.88 3.46
CA VAL A 242 -7.33 -6.64 4.88
C VAL A 242 -7.57 -7.89 5.72
N GLU A 243 -8.70 -8.59 5.51
CA GLU A 243 -8.98 -9.85 6.21
C GLU A 243 -8.03 -10.98 5.84
N LEU A 244 -7.66 -11.09 4.56
CA LEU A 244 -6.75 -12.11 4.08
C LEU A 244 -5.37 -11.91 4.71
N ALA A 245 -4.88 -10.67 4.74
CA ALA A 245 -3.65 -10.29 5.41
C ALA A 245 -3.70 -10.61 6.91
N ALA A 246 -4.77 -10.19 7.60
CA ALA A 246 -4.92 -10.44 9.03
C ALA A 246 -5.00 -11.94 9.35
N ALA A 247 -5.70 -12.74 8.53
CA ALA A 247 -5.80 -14.20 8.69
C ALA A 247 -4.47 -14.92 8.45
N THR A 248 -3.62 -14.37 7.59
CA THR A 248 -2.30 -14.93 7.25
C THR A 248 -1.23 -14.55 8.29
N ALA A 249 -1.40 -13.43 9.01
CA ALA A 249 -0.46 -13.01 10.05
C ALA A 249 -0.40 -14.01 11.21
N THR A 250 0.78 -14.21 11.80
CA THR A 250 0.93 -15.03 13.02
C THR A 250 0.48 -14.29 14.28
N ASP A 251 0.78 -13.00 14.35
CA ASP A 251 0.26 -12.10 15.38
C ASP A 251 -1.19 -11.70 15.06
N PRO A 252 -2.19 -12.09 15.88
CA PRO A 252 -3.60 -11.72 15.68
C PRO A 252 -3.85 -10.21 15.81
N ALA A 253 -2.92 -9.45 16.38
CA ALA A 253 -3.01 -8.01 16.56
C ALA A 253 -2.23 -7.20 15.50
N ARG A 254 -1.55 -7.86 14.54
CA ARG A 254 -0.79 -7.16 13.50
C ARG A 254 -1.70 -6.26 12.67
N PRO A 255 -1.46 -4.93 12.64
CA PRO A 255 -2.29 -4.04 11.85
C PRO A 255 -1.98 -4.14 10.35
N VAL A 256 -2.98 -3.82 9.54
CA VAL A 256 -2.90 -3.83 8.07
C VAL A 256 -3.18 -2.43 7.55
N TRP A 257 -2.22 -1.86 6.82
CA TRP A 257 -2.36 -0.59 6.13
C TRP A 257 -2.87 -0.82 4.71
N LEU A 258 -4.05 -0.30 4.40
CA LEU A 258 -4.51 -0.13 3.01
C LEU A 258 -3.73 1.02 2.37
N GLN A 259 -2.50 0.71 1.93
CA GLN A 259 -1.50 1.67 1.47
C GLN A 259 -1.82 2.20 0.06
N GLU A 260 -2.61 1.45 -0.72
CA GLU A 260 -3.20 1.94 -1.97
C GLU A 260 -4.64 1.47 -2.13
N VAL A 261 -5.49 2.40 -2.54
CA VAL A 261 -6.84 2.15 -3.04
C VAL A 261 -7.26 3.33 -3.91
N GLY A 262 -7.98 3.08 -5.00
CA GLY A 262 -8.47 4.14 -5.89
C GLY A 262 -9.76 3.74 -6.60
N ALA A 263 -10.29 4.66 -7.41
CA ALA A 263 -11.46 4.46 -8.26
C ALA A 263 -11.05 4.51 -9.75
N PRO A 264 -10.42 3.44 -10.27
CA PRO A 264 -9.85 3.45 -11.61
C PRO A 264 -10.91 3.41 -12.70
N ARG A 265 -10.77 4.22 -13.74
CA ARG A 265 -11.56 4.11 -14.98
C ARG A 265 -10.99 2.99 -15.87
N PRO A 266 -11.81 2.33 -16.72
CA PRO A 266 -13.26 2.45 -16.84
C PRO A 266 -14.04 1.66 -15.78
N ASP A 267 -13.37 0.88 -14.93
CA ASP A 267 -13.98 -0.01 -13.94
C ASP A 267 -14.95 0.71 -13.01
N ILE A 268 -14.55 1.88 -12.51
CA ILE A 268 -15.37 2.80 -11.73
C ILE A 268 -15.52 4.11 -12.53
N GLY A 269 -16.70 4.33 -13.13
CA GLY A 269 -17.00 5.54 -13.88
C GLY A 269 -17.06 6.80 -13.00
N GLU A 270 -16.91 7.98 -13.60
CA GLU A 270 -16.95 9.26 -12.86
C GLU A 270 -18.24 9.45 -12.06
N HIS A 271 -19.37 9.05 -12.64
CA HIS A 271 -20.68 9.09 -12.00
C HIS A 271 -20.76 8.16 -10.79
N ASP A 272 -20.08 7.02 -10.86
CA ASP A 272 -20.13 5.96 -9.86
C ASP A 272 -19.10 6.16 -8.74
N ALA A 273 -18.00 6.86 -9.02
CA ALA A 273 -16.89 7.02 -8.11
C ALA A 273 -17.28 7.54 -6.70
N PRO A 274 -18.19 8.53 -6.52
CA PRO A 274 -18.63 8.93 -5.19
C PRO A 274 -19.30 7.79 -4.41
N ALA A 275 -20.25 7.07 -5.01
CA ALA A 275 -20.94 5.98 -4.33
C ALA A 275 -19.97 4.82 -4.01
N PHE A 276 -19.07 4.48 -4.95
CA PHE A 276 -18.02 3.50 -4.70
C PHE A 276 -17.12 3.88 -3.51
N VAL A 277 -16.65 5.14 -3.44
CA VAL A 277 -15.85 5.65 -2.31
C VAL A 277 -16.58 5.45 -0.99
N ARG A 278 -17.86 5.86 -0.94
CA ARG A 278 -18.68 5.74 0.26
C ARG A 278 -18.84 4.29 0.70
N GLU A 279 -19.27 3.43 -0.22
CA GLU A 279 -19.59 2.03 0.08
C GLU A 279 -18.34 1.22 0.47
N MET A 280 -17.23 1.44 -0.22
CA MET A 280 -15.95 0.80 0.09
C MET A 280 -15.44 1.26 1.46
N LEU A 281 -15.45 2.57 1.76
CA LEU A 281 -14.99 3.07 3.04
C LEU A 281 -15.94 2.69 4.19
N ASP A 282 -17.25 2.68 3.99
CA ASP A 282 -18.23 2.14 4.96
C ASP A 282 -17.96 0.67 5.28
N THR A 283 -17.44 -0.08 4.32
CA THR A 283 -17.09 -1.49 4.47
C THR A 283 -15.76 -1.66 5.21
N VAL A 284 -14.64 -1.16 4.66
CA VAL A 284 -13.29 -1.47 5.16
C VAL A 284 -12.98 -0.77 6.48
N THR A 285 -13.55 0.41 6.75
CA THR A 285 -13.24 1.16 8.00
C THR A 285 -13.80 0.51 9.27
N ARG A 286 -14.71 -0.47 9.12
CA ARG A 286 -15.20 -1.31 10.23
C ARG A 286 -14.24 -2.46 10.58
N ASN A 287 -13.24 -2.71 9.75
CA ASN A 287 -12.28 -3.77 9.97
C ASN A 287 -11.35 -3.42 11.14
N PRO A 288 -11.30 -4.22 12.22
CA PRO A 288 -10.47 -3.93 13.38
C PRO A 288 -8.97 -4.04 13.10
N ALA A 289 -8.54 -4.76 12.05
CA ALA A 289 -7.13 -4.86 11.66
C ALA A 289 -6.66 -3.64 10.85
N LEU A 290 -7.57 -2.87 10.23
CA LEU A 290 -7.20 -1.73 9.40
C LEU A 290 -6.47 -0.67 10.22
N TRP A 291 -5.27 -0.29 9.82
CA TRP A 291 -4.46 0.77 10.43
C TRP A 291 -4.83 2.15 9.88
N GLY A 292 -4.94 2.27 8.56
CA GLY A 292 -5.18 3.50 7.84
C GLY A 292 -5.50 3.25 6.37
N VAL A 293 -5.95 4.29 5.68
CA VAL A 293 -6.26 4.28 4.24
C VAL A 293 -5.45 5.36 3.55
N THR A 294 -4.74 5.01 2.48
CA THR A 294 -4.00 5.95 1.66
C THR A 294 -4.50 5.87 0.22
N TRP A 295 -5.16 6.93 -0.22
CA TRP A 295 -5.79 7.00 -1.53
C TRP A 295 -4.74 7.13 -2.62
N TRP A 296 -4.87 6.35 -3.68
CA TRP A 296 -4.14 6.55 -4.92
C TRP A 296 -5.03 7.29 -5.93
N CYS A 297 -4.71 8.53 -6.32
CA CYS A 297 -3.56 9.35 -5.91
C CYS A 297 -3.94 10.83 -5.68
N SER A 298 -2.99 11.71 -5.36
CA SER A 298 -3.28 13.12 -5.09
C SER A 298 -3.77 13.91 -6.30
N HIS A 299 -3.06 13.84 -7.43
CA HIS A 299 -3.35 14.64 -8.62
C HIS A 299 -3.40 13.77 -9.87
N ASP A 300 -4.25 14.15 -10.81
CA ASP A 300 -4.31 13.60 -12.16
C ASP A 300 -2.97 13.80 -12.88
N LEU A 301 -2.73 13.01 -13.92
CA LEU A 301 -1.53 13.15 -14.74
C LEU A 301 -1.81 14.08 -15.93
N ASP A 302 -0.83 14.89 -16.29
CA ASP A 302 -0.90 15.68 -17.51
C ASP A 302 -0.89 14.74 -18.73
N ARG A 303 -1.95 14.81 -19.54
CA ARG A 303 -2.11 14.03 -20.78
C ARG A 303 -1.09 14.38 -21.86
N SER A 304 -0.27 15.42 -21.66
CA SER A 304 0.92 15.69 -22.49
C SER A 304 2.04 14.67 -22.27
N LEU A 305 2.08 13.98 -21.13
CA LEU A 305 2.97 12.85 -20.86
C LEU A 305 2.36 11.58 -21.45
N ALA A 306 3.06 10.93 -22.38
CA ALA A 306 2.55 9.77 -23.12
C ALA A 306 2.86 8.43 -22.43
N ASP A 307 2.32 7.34 -23.01
CA ASP A 307 2.63 5.94 -22.71
C ASP A 307 2.14 5.38 -21.36
N PHE A 308 1.34 6.15 -20.62
CA PHE A 308 0.59 5.62 -19.48
C PHE A 308 -0.61 4.79 -19.95
N PRO A 309 -0.97 3.71 -19.24
CA PRO A 309 -2.31 3.14 -19.35
C PRO A 309 -3.35 4.25 -19.13
N ASP A 310 -4.38 4.34 -19.98
CA ASP A 310 -5.32 5.48 -19.96
C ASP A 310 -6.00 5.70 -18.60
N ARG A 311 -6.16 4.62 -17.82
CA ARG A 311 -6.69 4.66 -16.46
C ARG A 311 -5.88 5.53 -15.49
N GLU A 312 -4.57 5.63 -15.68
CA GLU A 312 -3.66 6.36 -14.77
C GLU A 312 -3.94 7.86 -14.77
N TYR A 313 -4.35 8.43 -15.91
CA TYR A 313 -4.50 9.88 -16.05
C TYR A 313 -5.54 10.48 -15.11
N ASP A 314 -6.60 9.73 -14.80
CA ASP A 314 -7.76 10.26 -14.09
C ASP A 314 -7.87 9.70 -12.64
N LEU A 315 -6.79 9.17 -12.05
CA LEU A 315 -6.79 8.59 -10.69
C LEU A 315 -6.71 9.62 -9.55
N GLY A 316 -6.36 10.87 -9.87
CA GLY A 316 -6.15 11.92 -8.89
C GLY A 316 -7.39 12.28 -8.11
N LEU A 317 -7.19 12.74 -6.87
CA LEU A 317 -8.21 13.43 -6.09
C LEU A 317 -8.48 14.83 -6.66
N PHE A 318 -7.45 15.46 -7.21
CA PHE A 318 -7.51 16.75 -7.86
C PHE A 318 -7.10 16.62 -9.32
N THR A 319 -7.61 17.50 -10.17
CA THR A 319 -7.08 17.64 -11.53
C THR A 319 -5.68 18.26 -11.50
N VAL A 320 -4.97 18.26 -12.64
CA VAL A 320 -3.69 19.00 -12.80
C VAL A 320 -3.82 20.51 -12.56
N ASP A 321 -5.03 21.06 -12.71
CA ASP A 321 -5.36 22.47 -12.47
C ASP A 321 -5.84 22.73 -11.03
N HIS A 322 -5.64 21.78 -10.11
CA HIS A 322 -6.05 21.86 -8.71
C HIS A 322 -7.57 21.90 -8.48
N GLU A 323 -8.37 21.37 -9.41
CA GLU A 323 -9.82 21.30 -9.25
C GLU A 323 -10.25 20.03 -8.51
N ILE A 324 -11.12 20.19 -7.51
CA ILE A 324 -11.61 19.07 -6.70
C ILE A 324 -12.64 18.21 -7.45
N LYS A 325 -12.41 16.89 -7.48
CA LYS A 325 -13.27 15.92 -8.16
C LYS A 325 -14.45 15.44 -7.29
N PRO A 326 -15.54 14.92 -7.88
CA PRO A 326 -16.70 14.41 -7.12
C PRO A 326 -16.34 13.34 -6.09
N ALA A 327 -15.52 12.35 -6.46
CA ALA A 327 -15.04 11.30 -5.55
C ALA A 327 -14.28 11.88 -4.33
N THR A 328 -13.52 12.96 -4.54
CA THR A 328 -12.75 13.66 -3.51
C THR A 328 -13.63 14.39 -2.53
N ARG A 329 -14.74 15.00 -2.98
CA ARG A 329 -15.72 15.60 -2.08
C ARG A 329 -16.34 14.55 -1.16
N GLU A 330 -16.59 13.36 -1.69
CA GLU A 330 -17.12 12.23 -0.91
C GLU A 330 -16.09 11.68 0.08
N LEU A 331 -14.83 11.49 -0.36
CA LEU A 331 -13.73 11.12 0.52
C LEU A 331 -13.57 12.14 1.66
N ALA A 332 -13.59 13.44 1.36
CA ALA A 332 -13.51 14.49 2.36
C ALA A 332 -14.68 14.44 3.37
N ALA A 333 -15.89 14.08 2.92
CA ALA A 333 -17.02 13.86 3.81
C ALA A 333 -16.80 12.67 4.74
N VAL A 334 -16.37 11.52 4.18
CA VAL A 334 -16.00 10.32 4.95
C VAL A 334 -14.94 10.63 6.01
N VAL A 335 -13.88 11.34 5.63
CA VAL A 335 -12.79 11.74 6.54
C VAL A 335 -13.35 12.57 7.69
N ARG A 336 -14.15 13.59 7.41
CA ARG A 336 -14.77 14.43 8.46
C ARG A 336 -15.66 13.63 9.41
N GLU A 337 -16.47 12.72 8.88
CA GLU A 337 -17.37 11.88 9.67
C GLU A 337 -16.62 10.90 10.59
N ARG A 338 -15.43 10.47 10.18
CA ARG A 338 -14.62 9.45 10.87
C ARG A 338 -13.46 10.02 11.68
N ARG A 339 -13.32 11.33 11.76
CA ARG A 339 -12.32 11.96 12.63
C ARG A 339 -12.57 11.57 14.09
N GLY A 340 -11.52 11.11 14.76
CA GLY A 340 -11.52 10.81 16.18
C GLY A 340 -11.40 9.33 16.52
N SER A 341 -11.87 8.95 17.71
CA SER A 341 -11.70 7.61 18.25
C SER A 341 -12.56 6.59 17.50
N ARG A 342 -11.96 5.44 17.19
CA ARG A 342 -12.66 4.34 16.52
C ARG A 342 -13.69 3.70 17.48
N PRO A 343 -14.85 3.27 16.97
CA PRO A 343 -15.76 2.42 17.73
C PRO A 343 -15.02 1.15 18.19
N ALA A 344 -15.38 0.66 19.38
CA ALA A 344 -14.84 -0.61 19.87
C ALA A 344 -15.19 -1.74 18.86
N PRO A 345 -14.26 -2.66 18.58
CA PRO A 345 -14.54 -3.81 17.73
C PRO A 345 -15.74 -4.59 18.27
N VAL A 346 -16.69 -4.90 17.38
CA VAL A 346 -17.83 -5.75 17.70
C VAL A 346 -17.49 -7.19 17.33
N SER A 347 -17.92 -8.15 18.16
CA SER A 347 -17.80 -9.57 17.85
C SER A 347 -18.44 -9.88 16.50
N ARG A 348 -17.73 -10.62 15.64
CA ARG A 348 -18.17 -10.95 14.27
C ARG A 348 -17.97 -12.43 13.94
N PRO A 349 -18.70 -13.00 12.97
CA PRO A 349 -18.41 -14.33 12.45
C PRO A 349 -17.12 -14.34 11.63
N ALA A 350 -16.54 -15.54 11.43
CA ALA A 350 -15.43 -15.78 10.51
C ALA A 350 -15.74 -16.95 9.57
N LEU A 351 -15.38 -16.82 8.30
CA LEU A 351 -15.39 -17.93 7.34
C LEU A 351 -14.05 -18.69 7.42
N VAL A 352 -14.11 -20.01 7.53
CA VAL A 352 -12.92 -20.88 7.51
C VAL A 352 -12.33 -20.92 6.10
N CYS A 353 -11.03 -20.62 6.00
CA CYS A 353 -10.23 -20.81 4.81
C CYS A 353 -9.37 -22.08 4.95
N ASP A 354 -9.57 -23.03 4.04
CA ASP A 354 -8.81 -24.29 4.00
C ASP A 354 -7.44 -24.17 3.33
N VAL A 355 -7.14 -22.99 2.78
CA VAL A 355 -5.84 -22.67 2.20
C VAL A 355 -4.98 -22.01 3.26
N ASP A 356 -3.90 -22.68 3.66
CA ASP A 356 -2.86 -22.04 4.47
C ASP A 356 -1.92 -21.27 3.53
N LEU A 357 -2.15 -19.96 3.35
CA LEU A 357 -1.34 -19.13 2.45
C LEU A 357 0.14 -19.06 2.82
N ARG A 358 0.51 -19.41 4.06
CA ARG A 358 1.90 -19.44 4.49
C ARG A 358 2.57 -20.75 4.10
N ALA A 359 1.88 -21.86 4.31
CA ALA A 359 2.42 -23.21 4.10
C ALA A 359 2.16 -23.76 2.68
N GLN A 360 1.15 -23.22 1.99
CA GLN A 360 0.65 -23.67 0.69
C GLN A 360 0.47 -22.48 -0.29
N PRO A 361 1.51 -21.66 -0.52
CA PRO A 361 1.40 -20.49 -1.41
C PRO A 361 1.02 -20.87 -2.85
N GLU A 362 1.27 -22.10 -3.29
CA GLU A 362 0.83 -22.62 -4.59
C GLU A 362 -0.70 -22.73 -4.73
N ARG A 363 -1.44 -22.75 -3.61
CA ARG A 363 -2.90 -22.80 -3.57
C ARG A 363 -3.57 -21.43 -3.50
N ARG A 364 -2.80 -20.33 -3.48
CA ARG A 364 -3.35 -18.98 -3.28
C ARG A 364 -4.30 -18.50 -4.39
N GLY A 365 -4.26 -19.12 -5.57
CA GLY A 365 -5.29 -18.93 -6.59
C GLY A 365 -6.70 -19.35 -6.15
N GLU A 366 -6.83 -20.24 -5.16
CA GLU A 366 -8.11 -20.68 -4.60
C GLU A 366 -8.78 -19.61 -3.71
N VAL A 367 -8.07 -18.53 -3.35
CA VAL A 367 -8.60 -17.37 -2.62
C VAL A 367 -8.65 -16.10 -3.49
N ALA A 368 -8.33 -16.20 -4.77
CA ALA A 368 -8.37 -15.05 -5.69
C ALA A 368 -9.80 -14.58 -5.96
N PRO A 369 -10.00 -13.31 -6.40
CA PRO A 369 -11.30 -12.83 -6.85
C PRO A 369 -11.97 -13.78 -7.85
N GLY A 370 -13.24 -14.11 -7.58
CA GLY A 370 -14.02 -15.05 -8.39
C GLY A 370 -13.85 -16.53 -8.05
N SER A 371 -12.93 -16.90 -7.13
CA SER A 371 -12.85 -18.27 -6.63
C SER A 371 -14.10 -18.66 -5.81
N PRO A 372 -14.35 -19.97 -5.58
CA PRO A 372 -15.44 -20.42 -4.71
C PRO A 372 -15.35 -19.83 -3.29
N PHE A 373 -14.16 -19.78 -2.70
CA PHE A 373 -13.95 -19.20 -1.36
C PHE A 373 -14.26 -17.70 -1.34
N HIS A 374 -13.71 -16.94 -2.30
CA HIS A 374 -13.99 -15.51 -2.41
C HIS A 374 -15.48 -15.22 -2.59
N SER A 375 -16.16 -15.97 -3.48
CA SER A 375 -17.59 -15.80 -3.75
C SER A 375 -18.45 -16.05 -2.50
N GLU A 376 -18.11 -17.07 -1.71
CA GLU A 376 -18.81 -17.35 -0.46
C GLU A 376 -18.54 -16.29 0.61
N TRP A 377 -17.30 -15.80 0.71
CA TRP A 377 -16.98 -14.69 1.61
C TRP A 377 -17.78 -13.44 1.23
N VAL A 378 -17.81 -13.06 -0.05
CA VAL A 378 -18.59 -11.90 -0.54
C VAL A 378 -20.09 -12.07 -0.25
N ARG A 379 -20.64 -13.27 -0.44
CA ARG A 379 -22.05 -13.56 -0.14
C ARG A 379 -22.37 -13.36 1.34
N LEU A 380 -21.54 -13.90 2.23
CA LEU A 380 -21.73 -13.78 3.68
C LEU A 380 -21.47 -12.36 4.18
N ARG A 381 -20.49 -11.65 3.59
CA ARG A 381 -20.11 -10.28 3.97
C ARG A 381 -21.22 -9.25 3.76
N GLN A 382 -22.17 -9.52 2.87
CA GLN A 382 -23.35 -8.68 2.66
C GLN A 382 -24.27 -8.61 3.89
N ALA A 383 -24.23 -9.61 4.77
CA ALA A 383 -25.02 -9.61 6.01
C ALA A 383 -24.38 -8.78 7.15
N GLY A 384 -23.11 -8.40 7.02
CA GLY A 384 -22.37 -7.66 8.05
C GLY A 384 -20.87 -7.96 8.03
N PRO A 385 -20.09 -7.40 8.97
CA PRO A 385 -18.66 -7.69 9.09
C PRO A 385 -18.38 -9.19 9.17
N LEU A 386 -17.43 -9.68 8.38
CA LEU A 386 -17.05 -11.08 8.30
C LEU A 386 -15.52 -11.18 8.31
N ALA A 387 -14.98 -12.01 9.19
CA ALA A 387 -13.55 -12.29 9.22
C ALA A 387 -13.17 -13.49 8.35
N ILE A 388 -11.87 -13.64 8.07
CA ILE A 388 -11.28 -14.89 7.57
C ILE A 388 -10.48 -15.54 8.70
N VAL A 389 -10.60 -16.87 8.84
CA VAL A 389 -9.78 -17.67 9.76
C VAL A 389 -9.24 -18.91 9.06
N GLY A 390 -7.94 -19.19 9.17
CA GLY A 390 -7.38 -20.43 8.64
C GLY A 390 -7.88 -21.67 9.41
N ALA A 391 -8.07 -22.79 8.72
CA ALA A 391 -8.58 -24.04 9.31
C ALA A 391 -7.84 -24.49 10.58
N ALA A 392 -6.51 -24.32 10.61
CA ALA A 392 -5.68 -24.68 11.77
C ALA A 392 -5.99 -23.85 13.04
N ARG A 393 -6.58 -22.65 12.89
CA ARG A 393 -6.92 -21.73 13.99
C ARG A 393 -8.42 -21.64 14.27
N ALA A 394 -9.25 -22.40 13.55
CA ALA A 394 -10.70 -22.38 13.69
C ALA A 394 -11.20 -22.84 15.09
N ALA A 395 -10.36 -23.56 15.84
CA ALA A 395 -10.65 -24.01 17.21
C ALA A 395 -9.77 -23.34 18.29
N ASP A 396 -8.91 -22.39 17.90
CA ASP A 396 -8.02 -21.68 18.82
C ASP A 396 -8.76 -20.52 19.49
N SER A 397 -9.28 -20.75 20.70
CA SER A 397 -10.07 -19.75 21.42
C SER A 397 -9.32 -18.45 21.72
N GLU A 398 -8.00 -18.51 21.91
CA GLU A 398 -7.19 -17.33 22.21
C GLU A 398 -7.05 -16.47 20.96
N TYR A 399 -6.69 -17.10 19.83
CA TYR A 399 -6.63 -16.43 18.54
C TYR A 399 -7.97 -15.82 18.11
N LEU A 400 -9.06 -16.59 18.23
CA LEU A 400 -10.40 -16.12 17.88
C LEU A 400 -10.81 -14.91 18.74
N THR A 401 -10.56 -14.95 20.05
CA THR A 401 -10.85 -13.83 20.95
C THR A 401 -10.03 -12.60 20.60
N ALA A 402 -8.73 -12.76 20.34
CA ALA A 402 -7.83 -11.66 19.96
C ALA A 402 -8.26 -10.98 18.65
N ARG A 403 -8.85 -11.74 17.71
CA ARG A 403 -9.38 -11.24 16.43
C ARG A 403 -10.84 -10.75 16.49
N GLY A 404 -11.48 -10.82 17.67
CA GLY A 404 -12.90 -10.45 17.84
C GLY A 404 -13.87 -11.38 17.12
N ILE A 405 -13.52 -12.66 16.99
CA ILE A 405 -14.32 -13.68 16.30
C ILE A 405 -15.15 -14.46 17.33
N GLY A 406 -16.48 -14.37 17.23
CA GLY A 406 -17.40 -15.04 18.16
C GLY A 406 -18.02 -16.33 17.61
N THR A 407 -18.06 -16.48 16.28
CA THR A 407 -18.64 -17.64 15.60
C THR A 407 -17.79 -18.01 14.40
N VAL A 408 -17.55 -19.31 14.19
CA VAL A 408 -16.82 -19.82 13.04
C VAL A 408 -17.81 -20.52 12.09
N LEU A 409 -17.75 -20.15 10.81
CA LEU A 409 -18.58 -20.65 9.72
C LEU A 409 -17.74 -21.53 8.81
N THR A 410 -18.23 -22.72 8.48
CA THR A 410 -17.62 -23.59 7.48
C THR A 410 -18.12 -23.24 6.08
N PRO A 411 -17.29 -23.32 5.03
CA PRO A 411 -17.75 -23.22 3.64
C PRO A 411 -18.89 -24.21 3.36
N ALA A 412 -19.82 -23.80 2.48
CA ALA A 412 -20.99 -24.59 2.10
C ALA A 412 -20.69 -25.72 1.12
#